data_AF-A0A2D8D0V8-F1
#
_entry.id   AF-A0A2D8D0V8-F1
#
_cell.length_a   1.000
_cell.length_b   1.000
_cell.length_c   1.000
_cell.angle_alpha   90.00
_cell.angle_beta   90.00
_cell.angle_gamma   90.00
#
_symmetry.space_group_name_H-M   'P 1'
#
loop_
_entity.id
_entity.type
_entity.pdbx_description
1 polymer ?
#
loop_
_entity_poly.entity_id
_entity_poly.type
_entity_poly.pdbx_seq_one_letter_code
_entity_poly.pdbx_strand_id
1 'polypeptide(L)'
;MKPDPAILRRLQRLERVREVARRSAAMQMAEAEGTLGQLLTLRDRTRDMAGGYRTAEAGMEGGDLRRITAFVDGVGRLTRQTEQDIDIARSRADARRGELLTADRRLSHVSERVEAQRKALSAEKPAEASARRRNWHRT
;
A
#
# COMPACT_ATOMS: atom_id res chain seq x y z
N MET A 1 6.09 -36.13 -7.32
CA MET A 1 4.65 -35.94 -7.61
C MET A 1 4.52 -35.65 -9.09
N LYS A 2 3.69 -36.35 -9.85
CA LYS A 2 3.57 -36.10 -11.30
C LYS A 2 2.97 -34.71 -11.54
N PRO A 3 3.47 -33.94 -12.52
CA PRO A 3 2.90 -32.65 -12.89
C PRO A 3 1.42 -32.81 -13.31
N ASP A 4 0.50 -32.24 -12.53
CA ASP A 4 -0.94 -32.29 -12.80
C ASP A 4 -1.47 -30.92 -13.27
N PRO A 5 -2.08 -30.83 -14.47
CA PRO A 5 -2.71 -29.60 -14.96
C PRO A 5 -3.88 -29.11 -14.09
N ALA A 6 -4.58 -29.98 -13.35
CA ALA A 6 -5.64 -29.58 -12.43
C ALA A 6 -5.09 -28.80 -11.22
N ILE A 7 -3.93 -29.23 -10.70
CA ILE A 7 -3.21 -28.52 -9.63
C ILE A 7 -2.78 -27.14 -10.11
N LEU A 8 -2.27 -27.02 -11.34
CA LEU A 8 -1.90 -25.73 -11.93
C LEU A 8 -3.09 -24.77 -11.99
N ARG A 9 -4.26 -25.23 -12.48
CA ARG A 9 -5.47 -24.40 -12.54
C ARG A 9 -5.91 -23.92 -11.16
N ARG A 10 -5.80 -24.78 -10.13
CA ARG A 10 -6.12 -24.39 -8.75
C ARG A 10 -5.16 -23.34 -8.21
N LEU A 11 -3.85 -23.48 -8.49
CA LEU A 11 -2.84 -22.50 -8.10
C LEU A 11 -3.06 -21.14 -8.79
N GLN A 12 -3.40 -21.12 -10.08
CA GLN A 12 -3.72 -19.88 -10.81
C GLN A 12 -4.97 -19.16 -10.26
N ARG A 13 -5.99 -19.91 -9.84
CA ARG A 13 -7.16 -19.33 -9.15
C ARG A 13 -6.75 -18.71 -7.82
N LEU A 14 -5.91 -19.40 -7.05
CA LEU A 14 -5.40 -18.88 -5.78
C LEU A 14 -4.54 -17.63 -5.99
N GLU A 15 -3.67 -17.63 -7.00
CA GLU A 15 -2.85 -16.48 -7.39
C GLU A 15 -3.74 -15.26 -7.66
N ARG A 16 -4.80 -15.43 -8.47
CA ARG A 16 -5.75 -14.35 -8.76
C ARG A 16 -6.44 -13.81 -7.51
N VAL A 17 -6.81 -14.68 -6.56
CA VAL A 17 -7.36 -14.25 -5.26
C VAL A 17 -6.31 -13.46 -4.46
N ARG A 18 -5.05 -13.89 -4.47
CA ARG A 18 -3.95 -13.17 -3.80
C ARG A 18 -3.65 -11.83 -4.44
N GLU A 19 -3.72 -11.70 -5.76
CA GLU A 19 -3.58 -10.42 -6.46
C GLU A 19 -4.67 -9.43 -6.07
N VAL A 20 -5.92 -9.88 -5.93
CA VAL A 20 -7.03 -9.02 -5.49
C VAL A 20 -6.80 -8.58 -4.05
N ALA A 21 -6.40 -9.50 -3.16
CA ALA A 21 -6.07 -9.16 -1.77
C ALA A 21 -4.91 -8.15 -1.69
N ARG A 22 -3.86 -8.34 -2.48
CA ARG A 22 -2.72 -7.42 -2.59
C ARG A 22 -3.14 -6.04 -3.06
N ARG A 23 -3.98 -5.96 -4.11
CA ARG A 23 -4.53 -4.69 -4.61
C ARG A 23 -5.37 -3.98 -3.56
N SER A 24 -6.23 -4.71 -2.85
CA SER A 24 -7.04 -4.15 -1.77
C SER A 24 -6.17 -3.59 -0.63
N ALA A 25 -5.14 -4.34 -0.21
CA ALA A 25 -4.19 -3.86 0.80
C ALA A 25 -3.41 -2.62 0.33
N ALA A 26 -3.03 -2.55 -0.94
CA ALA A 26 -2.36 -1.39 -1.52
C ALA A 26 -3.25 -0.15 -1.52
N MET A 27 -4.55 -0.29 -1.84
CA MET A 27 -5.51 0.81 -1.76
C MET A 27 -5.70 1.32 -0.33
N GLN A 28 -5.86 0.40 0.63
CA GLN A 28 -6.01 0.76 2.05
C GLN A 28 -4.76 1.45 2.60
N MET A 29 -3.57 1.03 2.17
CA MET A 29 -2.31 1.68 2.53
C MET A 29 -2.23 3.10 1.95
N ALA A 30 -2.57 3.27 0.66
CA ALA A 30 -2.59 4.57 0.02
C ALA A 30 -3.58 5.55 0.68
N GLU A 31 -4.75 5.07 1.07
CA GLU A 31 -5.74 5.87 1.81
C GLU A 31 -5.22 6.32 3.19
N ALA A 32 -4.55 5.42 3.91
CA ALA A 32 -3.95 5.74 5.21
C ALA A 32 -2.83 6.79 5.11
N GLU A 33 -1.93 6.64 4.13
CA GLU A 33 -0.88 7.65 3.84
C GLU A 33 -1.47 8.98 3.39
N GLY A 34 -2.52 8.94 2.55
CA GLY A 34 -3.23 10.15 2.13
C GLY A 34 -3.81 10.92 3.32
N THR A 35 -4.42 10.20 4.26
CA THR A 35 -4.96 10.78 5.50
C THR A 35 -3.84 11.38 6.36
N LEU A 36 -2.72 10.66 6.53
CA LEU A 36 -1.56 11.17 7.25
C LEU A 36 -1.01 12.46 6.61
N GLY A 37 -0.88 12.48 5.28
CA GLY A 37 -0.44 13.66 4.53
C GLY A 37 -1.37 14.86 4.71
N GLN A 38 -2.68 14.65 4.72
CA GLN A 38 -3.67 15.70 4.98
C GLN A 38 -3.52 16.29 6.38
N LEU A 39 -3.34 15.44 7.40
CA LEU A 39 -3.16 15.89 8.78
C LEU A 39 -1.84 16.64 8.99
N LEU A 40 -0.75 16.17 8.38
CA LEU A 40 0.53 16.89 8.38
C LEU A 40 0.38 18.29 7.76
N THR A 41 -0.29 18.37 6.62
CA THR A 41 -0.59 19.65 5.94
C THR A 41 -1.45 20.57 6.82
N LEU A 42 -2.46 20.01 7.49
CA LEU A 42 -3.34 20.77 8.39
C LEU A 42 -2.54 21.34 9.57
N ARG A 43 -1.69 20.54 10.21
CA ARG A 43 -0.83 20.97 11.31
C ARG A 43 0.09 22.12 10.89
N ASP A 44 0.71 22.01 9.73
CA ASP A 44 1.64 23.04 9.27
C ASP A 44 0.89 24.35 8.99
N ARG A 45 -0.28 24.26 8.35
CA ARG A 45 -1.16 25.44 8.14
C ARG A 45 -1.62 26.07 9.45
N THR A 46 -1.97 25.29 10.48
CA THR A 46 -2.40 25.86 11.77
C THR A 46 -1.22 26.50 12.54
N ARG A 47 -0.01 25.93 12.42
CA ARG A 47 1.20 26.54 12.98
C ARG A 47 1.54 27.87 12.31
N ASP A 48 1.53 27.91 10.98
CA ASP A 48 1.79 29.13 10.21
C ASP A 48 0.78 30.23 10.56
N MET A 49 -0.51 29.85 10.66
CA MET A 49 -1.56 30.76 11.07
C MET A 49 -1.30 31.34 12.46
N ALA A 50 -1.02 30.51 13.47
CA ALA A 50 -0.69 30.98 14.81
C ALA A 50 0.57 31.88 14.84
N GLY A 51 1.57 31.57 14.01
CA GLY A 51 2.79 32.38 13.86
C GLY A 51 2.51 33.77 13.30
N GLY A 52 1.67 33.87 12.27
CA GLY A 52 1.32 35.14 11.61
C GLY A 52 0.57 36.13 12.51
N TYR A 53 -0.17 35.65 13.51
CA TYR A 53 -0.86 36.52 14.46
C TYR A 53 0.01 36.95 15.65
N ARG A 54 1.14 36.29 15.92
CA ARG A 54 2.07 36.69 16.99
C ARG A 54 2.95 37.88 16.61
N THR A 55 3.09 38.19 15.32
CA THR A 55 3.96 39.27 14.83
C THR A 55 3.23 40.59 14.61
N ALA A 56 1.90 40.61 14.73
CA ALA A 56 1.07 41.80 14.58
C ALA A 56 0.90 42.49 15.93
N GLU A 57 1.90 43.26 16.40
CA GLU A 57 1.83 43.93 17.71
C GLU A 57 1.81 45.47 17.64
N ALA A 58 2.20 46.09 16.53
CA ALA A 58 2.28 47.55 16.44
C ALA A 58 0.90 48.22 16.32
N GLY A 59 0.46 48.95 17.35
CA GLY A 59 -0.69 49.86 17.31
C GLY A 59 -2.04 49.27 17.75
N MET A 60 -2.06 48.09 18.38
CA MET A 60 -3.31 47.44 18.81
C MET A 60 -3.83 47.90 20.17
N GLU A 61 -5.15 48.05 20.29
CA GLU A 61 -5.82 48.33 21.55
C GLU A 61 -5.96 47.06 22.42
N GLY A 62 -6.18 47.23 23.73
CA GLY A 62 -6.30 46.11 24.67
C GLY A 62 -7.41 45.11 24.35
N GLY A 63 -8.48 45.53 23.66
CA GLY A 63 -9.55 44.64 23.19
C GLY A 63 -9.11 43.75 22.02
N ASP A 64 -8.28 44.27 21.12
CA ASP A 64 -7.73 43.52 19.98
C ASP A 64 -6.71 42.49 20.44
N LEU A 65 -5.88 42.85 21.42
CA LEU A 65 -4.94 41.93 22.05
C LEU A 65 -5.66 40.71 22.66
N ARG A 66 -6.74 40.92 23.43
CA ARG A 66 -7.51 39.79 24.02
C ARG A 66 -8.09 38.86 22.96
N ARG A 67 -8.62 39.42 21.86
CA ARG A 67 -9.18 38.64 20.74
C ARG A 67 -8.10 37.81 20.05
N ILE A 68 -6.93 38.40 19.79
CA ILE A 68 -5.81 37.72 19.16
C ILE A 68 -5.26 36.62 20.07
N THR A 69 -5.08 36.88 21.37
CA THR A 69 -4.64 35.85 22.32
C THR A 69 -5.61 34.67 22.35
N ALA A 70 -6.92 34.92 22.47
CA ALA A 70 -7.93 33.87 22.49
C ALA A 70 -7.94 33.04 21.19
N PHE A 71 -7.73 33.70 20.05
CA PHE A 71 -7.61 33.03 18.76
C PHE A 71 -6.36 32.15 18.68
N VAL A 72 -5.18 32.69 19.02
CA VAL A 72 -3.90 31.95 19.02
C VAL A 72 -3.97 30.75 19.96
N ASP A 73 -4.60 30.88 21.13
CA ASP A 73 -4.82 29.77 22.06
C ASP A 73 -5.74 28.70 21.46
N GLY A 74 -6.79 29.12 20.76
CA GLY A 74 -7.70 28.23 20.04
C GLY A 74 -6.98 27.42 18.94
N VAL A 75 -6.22 28.10 18.08
CA VAL A 75 -5.42 27.46 17.03
C VAL A 75 -4.32 26.58 17.62
N GLY A 76 -3.74 26.98 18.76
CA GLY A 76 -2.78 26.17 19.51
C GLY A 76 -3.39 24.87 20.04
N ARG A 77 -4.62 24.90 20.56
CA ARG A 77 -5.37 23.69 20.94
C ARG A 77 -5.63 22.79 19.74
N LEU A 78 -6.09 23.36 18.62
CA LEU A 78 -6.33 22.61 17.38
C LEU A 78 -5.05 21.94 16.88
N THR A 79 -3.93 22.66 16.89
CA THR A 79 -2.62 22.11 16.47
C THR A 79 -2.22 20.90 17.31
N ARG A 80 -2.37 20.97 18.64
CA ARG A 80 -2.06 19.84 19.54
C ARG A 80 -2.98 18.65 19.29
N GLN A 81 -4.27 18.89 19.02
CA GLN A 81 -5.19 17.81 18.66
C GLN A 81 -4.77 17.15 17.35
N THR A 82 -4.47 17.94 16.32
CA THR A 82 -4.00 17.43 15.03
C THR A 82 -2.69 16.65 15.17
N GLU A 83 -1.79 17.04 16.07
CA GLU A 83 -0.57 16.27 16.37
C GLU A 83 -0.88 14.88 16.95
N GLN A 84 -1.84 14.78 17.87
CA GLN A 84 -2.30 13.47 18.38
C GLN A 84 -2.93 12.63 17.26
N ASP A 85 -3.74 13.25 16.40
CA ASP A 85 -4.37 12.58 15.27
C ASP A 85 -3.32 12.10 14.25
N ILE A 86 -2.22 12.84 14.06
CA ILE A 86 -1.07 12.44 13.23
C ILE A 86 -0.43 11.18 13.78
N ASP A 87 -0.21 11.08 15.09
CA ASP A 87 0.41 9.89 15.69
C ASP A 87 -0.47 8.65 15.47
N ILE A 88 -1.78 8.79 15.63
CA ILE A 88 -2.75 7.73 15.35
C ILE A 88 -2.73 7.37 13.85
N ALA A 89 -2.76 8.36 12.97
CA ALA A 89 -2.75 8.15 11.52
C ALA A 89 -1.46 7.47 11.05
N ARG A 90 -0.31 7.85 11.61
CA ARG A 90 0.99 7.20 11.35
C ARG A 90 0.97 5.74 11.78
N SER A 91 0.50 5.45 12.99
CA SER A 91 0.36 4.07 13.47
C SER A 91 -0.53 3.23 12.54
N ARG A 92 -1.62 3.81 12.04
CA ARG A 92 -2.50 3.16 11.05
C ARG A 92 -1.81 2.93 9.72
N ALA A 93 -1.09 3.93 9.19
CA ALA A 93 -0.34 3.80 7.94
C ALA A 93 0.73 2.70 8.03
N ASP A 94 1.47 2.63 9.15
CA ASP A 94 2.45 1.60 9.42
C ASP A 94 1.82 0.20 9.48
N ALA A 95 0.67 0.07 10.15
CA ALA A 95 -0.08 -1.19 10.18
C ALA A 95 -0.52 -1.64 8.77
N ARG A 96 -1.08 -0.72 7.96
CA ARG A 96 -1.49 -1.02 6.57
C ARG A 96 -0.31 -1.36 5.67
N ARG A 97 0.84 -0.74 5.90
CA ARG A 97 2.09 -1.09 5.22
C ARG A 97 2.52 -2.51 5.55
N GLY A 98 2.44 -2.92 6.82
CA GLY A 98 2.70 -4.30 7.24
C GLY A 98 1.76 -5.33 6.59
N GLU A 99 0.48 -5.00 6.48
CA GLU A 99 -0.53 -5.82 5.78
C GLU A 99 -0.22 -5.97 4.30
N LEU A 100 0.15 -4.88 3.61
CA LEU A 100 0.55 -4.90 2.20
C LEU A 100 1.78 -5.80 1.99
N LEU A 101 2.83 -5.65 2.81
CA LEU A 101 4.02 -6.51 2.75
C LEU A 101 3.67 -7.99 2.95
N THR A 102 2.75 -8.28 3.86
CA THR A 102 2.27 -9.65 4.09
C THR A 102 1.50 -10.18 2.88
N ALA A 103 0.64 -9.35 2.26
CA ALA A 103 -0.09 -9.72 1.05
C ALA A 103 0.85 -9.96 -0.14
N ASP A 104 1.86 -9.11 -0.33
CA ASP A 104 2.89 -9.25 -1.36
C ASP A 104 3.68 -10.56 -1.19
N ARG A 105 4.14 -10.88 0.03
CA ARG A 105 4.82 -12.16 0.31
C ARG A 105 3.94 -13.37 -0.02
N ARG A 106 2.66 -13.31 0.35
CA ARG A 106 1.70 -14.39 0.06
C ARG A 106 1.46 -14.55 -1.44
N LEU A 107 1.41 -13.46 -2.19
CA LEU A 107 1.29 -13.49 -3.65
C LEU A 107 2.56 -14.11 -4.26
N SER A 108 3.75 -13.61 -3.91
CA SER A 108 5.04 -14.11 -4.41
C SER A 108 5.19 -15.62 -4.22
N HIS A 109 4.91 -16.12 -3.02
CA HIS A 109 4.98 -17.55 -2.74
C HIS A 109 4.02 -18.39 -3.60
N VAL A 110 2.82 -17.87 -3.91
CA VAL A 110 1.89 -18.59 -4.80
C VAL A 110 2.36 -18.51 -6.25
N SER A 111 2.82 -17.35 -6.71
CA SER A 111 3.36 -17.15 -8.07
C SER A 111 4.57 -18.05 -8.34
N GLU A 112 5.49 -18.16 -7.38
CA GLU A 112 6.63 -19.09 -7.47
C GLU A 112 6.18 -20.55 -7.65
N ARG A 113 5.13 -20.98 -6.93
CA ARG A 113 4.56 -22.32 -7.06
C ARG A 113 3.87 -22.52 -8.41
N VAL A 114 3.17 -21.51 -8.92
CA VAL A 114 2.58 -21.53 -10.27
C VAL A 114 3.66 -21.73 -11.31
N GLU A 115 4.75 -20.96 -11.23
CA GLU A 115 5.87 -21.05 -12.17
C GLU A 115 6.61 -22.38 -12.08
N ALA A 116 6.86 -22.89 -10.87
CA ALA A 116 7.45 -24.21 -10.69
C ALA A 116 6.59 -25.32 -11.34
N GLN A 117 5.26 -25.26 -11.15
CA GLN A 117 4.33 -26.23 -11.73
C GLN A 117 4.26 -26.11 -13.25
N ARG A 118 4.27 -24.89 -13.80
CA ARG A 118 4.34 -24.63 -15.25
C ARG A 118 5.59 -25.25 -15.86
N LYS A 119 6.75 -25.00 -15.24
CA LYS A 119 8.04 -25.55 -15.68
C LYS A 119 8.06 -27.07 -15.64
N ALA A 120 7.52 -27.68 -14.58
CA ALA A 120 7.43 -29.13 -14.46
C ALA A 120 6.56 -29.75 -15.58
N LEU A 121 5.40 -29.15 -15.89
CA LEU A 121 4.52 -29.60 -16.98
C LEU A 121 5.14 -29.43 -18.37
N SER A 122 5.97 -28.40 -18.59
CA SER A 122 6.69 -28.23 -19.86
C SER A 122 7.87 -29.20 -20.00
N ALA A 123 8.55 -29.52 -18.89
CA ALA A 123 9.69 -30.43 -18.88
C ALA A 123 9.28 -31.90 -19.10
N GLU A 124 8.06 -32.29 -18.72
CA GLU A 124 7.49 -33.61 -19.03
C GLU A 124 7.09 -33.76 -20.52
N LYS A 125 7.06 -32.66 -21.28
CA LYS A 125 6.56 -32.59 -22.65
C LYS A 125 7.53 -32.83 -23.84
N PRO A 126 8.81 -33.23 -23.75
CA PRO A 126 9.60 -33.49 -24.96
C PRO A 126 10.02 -34.97 -25.14
N ALA A 127 9.41 -35.67 -26.13
CA ALA A 127 10.04 -36.73 -26.97
C ALA A 127 9.12 -37.36 -28.04
N GLU A 128 7.81 -37.07 -28.12
CA GLU A 128 6.94 -37.83 -29.05
C GLU A 128 6.92 -37.31 -30.52
N ALA A 129 7.51 -36.14 -30.78
CA ALA A 129 7.47 -35.52 -32.13
C ALA A 129 8.66 -35.86 -33.05
N SER A 130 9.71 -36.55 -32.57
CA SER A 130 10.92 -36.84 -33.38
C SER A 130 10.94 -38.24 -34.02
N ALA A 131 10.11 -39.18 -33.56
CA ALA A 131 10.23 -40.59 -33.97
C ALA A 131 9.51 -41.00 -35.27
N ARG A 132 8.72 -40.10 -35.92
CA ARG A 132 7.89 -40.46 -37.09
C ARG A 132 8.44 -40.06 -38.47
N ARG A 133 9.71 -39.66 -38.56
CA ARG A 133 10.43 -39.53 -39.83
C ARG A 133 11.56 -40.55 -39.93
N ARG A 134 11.22 -41.85 -39.96
CA ARG A 134 12.14 -42.90 -40.41
C ARG A 134 11.63 -43.50 -41.73
N ASN A 135 12.32 -43.08 -42.79
CA ASN A 135 12.53 -43.73 -44.09
C ASN A 135 11.50 -44.76 -44.56
N TRP A 136 10.70 -44.34 -45.54
CA TRP A 136 10.07 -45.24 -46.52
C TRP A 136 10.67 -44.98 -47.90
N HIS A 137 11.94 -45.34 -48.14
CA HIS A 137 12.46 -45.55 -49.51
C HIS A 137 13.67 -46.48 -49.44
N ARG A 138 13.41 -47.79 -49.47
CA ARG A 138 14.35 -48.80 -49.97
C ARG A 138 13.57 -50.08 -50.30
N THR A 139 13.25 -50.24 -51.58
CA THR A 139 13.37 -51.42 -52.47
C THR A 139 12.53 -51.17 -53.71
#